data_AF-A0A915PB13-F1
#
_entry.id   AF-A0A915PB13-F1
#
_cell.length_a   1.000
_cell.length_b   1.000
_cell.length_c   1.000
_cell.angle_alpha   90.00
_cell.angle_beta   90.00
_cell.angle_gamma   90.00
#
_symmetry.space_group_name_H-M   'P 1'
#
loop_
_entity.id
_entity.type
_entity.pdbx_description
1 polymer ?
#
loop_
_entity_poly.entity_id
_entity_poly.type
_entity_poly.pdbx_seq_one_letter_code
_entity_poly.pdbx_strand_id
1 'polypeptide(L)'
;MFGSLPIKGHVDFEYALITAAPNMRKSCDIKGAVDGQNILQIEDGGSISNLIIDDPAKGIWCEGSCTLTNIFTQAGAGKTIIQNFCAEHFSKVWRSCGEYCFQHTRRVEMTNSKFKGPGLSLIGLNSNFHDTMYINNVKLDPSSPGISFGCQQYLGTQGAASSNPESECLPEEECSKSSCNYKKGSIFVG
;
A
#
# COMPACT_ATOMS: atom_id res chain seq x y z
N MET A 1 -12.25 20.79 -0.42
CA MET A 1 -12.03 20.37 0.98
C MET A 1 -12.59 18.97 1.09
N PHE A 2 -11.77 17.93 0.83
CA PHE A 2 -12.23 16.55 0.98
C PHE A 2 -12.15 16.21 2.47
N GLY A 3 -13.27 16.38 3.17
CA GLY A 3 -13.46 15.86 4.52
C GLY A 3 -13.70 14.35 4.47
N SER A 4 -13.58 13.69 5.62
CA SER A 4 -13.91 12.28 5.86
C SER A 4 -15.10 11.83 5.01
N LEU A 5 -14.96 10.76 4.24
CA LEU A 5 -16.05 10.21 3.44
C LEU A 5 -17.00 9.43 4.38
N PRO A 6 -18.23 9.90 4.63
CA PRO A 6 -19.18 9.17 5.46
C PRO A 6 -19.71 7.98 4.66
N ILE A 7 -19.53 6.77 5.18
CA ILE A 7 -20.03 5.53 4.59
C ILE A 7 -21.30 5.11 5.32
N LYS A 8 -22.40 4.97 4.56
CA LYS A 8 -23.67 4.43 5.03
C LYS A 8 -23.96 3.09 4.33
N GLY A 9 -24.21 2.04 5.10
CA GLY A 9 -24.41 0.69 4.57
C GLY A 9 -23.10 -0.06 4.29
N HIS A 10 -23.08 -0.93 3.27
CA HIS A 10 -21.88 -1.64 2.82
C HIS A 10 -21.27 -0.97 1.61
N VAL A 11 -19.95 -0.76 1.63
CA VAL A 11 -19.17 -0.29 0.48
C VAL A 11 -18.00 -1.23 0.22
N ASP A 12 -18.01 -1.87 -0.94
CA ASP A 12 -16.85 -2.55 -1.48
C ASP A 12 -15.97 -1.53 -2.21
N PHE A 13 -14.73 -1.39 -1.77
CA PHE A 13 -13.76 -0.50 -2.40
C PHE A 13 -13.01 -1.17 -3.55
N GLU A 14 -13.28 -2.43 -3.86
CA GLU A 14 -12.68 -3.16 -4.99
C GLU A 14 -11.14 -3.15 -4.96
N TYR A 15 -10.57 -3.21 -3.75
CA TYR A 15 -9.14 -3.06 -3.45
C TYR A 15 -8.54 -1.73 -3.91
N ALA A 16 -9.35 -0.68 -4.01
CA ALA A 16 -8.86 0.66 -4.24
C ALA A 16 -7.79 1.03 -3.21
N LEU A 17 -6.73 1.68 -3.70
CA LEU A 17 -5.72 2.29 -2.85
C LEU A 17 -6.18 3.70 -2.47
N ILE A 18 -6.36 3.95 -1.17
CA ILE A 18 -6.62 5.30 -0.65
C ILE A 18 -5.43 5.79 0.17
N THR A 19 -5.14 7.08 0.06
CA THR A 19 -4.09 7.74 0.81
C THR A 19 -4.63 9.06 1.36
N ALA A 20 -4.27 9.39 2.60
CA ALA A 20 -4.74 10.60 3.23
C ALA A 20 -4.18 11.84 2.51
N ALA A 21 -5.03 12.86 2.32
CA ALA A 21 -4.59 14.13 1.77
C ALA A 21 -3.67 14.87 2.77
N PRO A 22 -2.69 15.68 2.32
CA PRO A 22 -1.75 16.36 3.20
C PRO A 22 -2.37 17.20 4.32
N ASN A 23 -3.51 17.82 4.05
CA ASN A 23 -4.25 18.64 5.01
C ASN A 23 -5.00 17.83 6.09
N MET A 24 -5.06 16.50 5.96
CA MET A 24 -5.63 15.60 6.96
C MET A 24 -4.65 15.33 8.10
N ARG A 25 -3.37 15.64 7.89
CA ARG A 25 -2.27 15.56 8.86
C ARG A 25 -2.18 16.90 9.62
N LYS A 26 -2.12 16.86 10.95
CA LYS A 26 -1.85 18.03 11.81
C LYS A 26 -0.53 17.80 12.57
N SER A 27 0.08 18.87 13.10
CA SER A 27 1.38 18.83 13.78
C SER A 27 1.44 17.75 14.86
N CYS A 28 2.63 17.17 15.04
CA CYS A 28 2.93 16.18 16.07
C CYS A 28 3.01 16.86 17.46
N ASP A 29 1.87 17.34 17.95
CA ASP A 29 1.68 17.85 19.30
C ASP A 29 0.44 17.20 19.93
N ILE A 30 0.22 17.43 21.22
CA ILE A 30 -0.91 16.87 21.98
C ILE A 30 -2.29 17.20 21.36
N LYS A 31 -2.40 18.28 20.58
CA LYS A 31 -3.63 18.65 19.86
C LYS A 31 -3.77 17.95 18.52
N GLY A 32 -2.68 17.44 17.92
CA GLY A 32 -2.72 16.69 16.66
C GLY A 32 -3.58 15.42 16.72
N ALA A 33 -3.63 14.74 17.88
CA ALA A 33 -4.52 13.60 18.11
C ALA A 33 -6.01 14.00 18.19
N VAL A 34 -6.30 15.26 18.54
CA VAL A 34 -7.66 15.82 18.67
C VAL A 34 -8.12 16.42 17.34
N ASP A 35 -7.23 17.09 16.61
CA ASP A 35 -7.56 17.92 15.44
C ASP A 35 -7.31 17.24 14.07
N GLY A 36 -6.69 16.05 14.05
CA GLY A 36 -6.47 15.29 12.81
C GLY A 36 -7.76 14.68 12.25
N GLN A 37 -7.76 14.35 10.95
CA GLN A 37 -8.92 13.78 10.25
C GLN A 37 -8.77 12.27 10.00
N ASN A 38 -9.90 11.54 10.09
CA ASN A 38 -10.00 10.14 9.68
C ASN A 38 -10.09 10.06 8.15
N ILE A 39 -9.43 9.08 7.55
CA ILE A 39 -9.50 8.88 6.09
C ILE A 39 -10.87 8.34 5.67
N LEU A 40 -11.51 7.55 6.52
CA LEU A 40 -12.88 7.09 6.37
C LEU A 40 -13.63 7.19 7.69
N GLN A 41 -14.91 7.52 7.60
CA GLN A 41 -15.82 7.54 8.73
C GLN A 41 -17.03 6.67 8.39
N ILE A 42 -17.26 5.63 9.19
CA ILE A 42 -18.30 4.63 8.97
C ILE A 42 -19.38 4.83 10.03
N GLU A 43 -20.62 5.04 9.60
CA GLU A 43 -21.78 5.14 10.50
C GLU A 43 -21.98 3.83 11.28
N ASP A 44 -22.68 3.89 12.42
CA ASP A 44 -23.06 2.70 13.19
C ASP A 44 -23.81 1.68 12.31
N GLY A 45 -23.40 0.41 12.37
CA GLY A 45 -23.87 -0.69 11.53
C GLY A 45 -23.25 -0.74 10.13
N GLY A 46 -22.38 0.19 9.75
CA GLY A 46 -21.75 0.23 8.43
C GLY A 46 -20.69 -0.85 8.23
N SER A 47 -20.41 -1.18 6.98
CA SER A 47 -19.36 -2.14 6.64
C SER A 47 -18.60 -1.72 5.39
N ILE A 48 -17.30 -2.03 5.37
CA ILE A 48 -16.47 -1.82 4.19
C ILE A 48 -15.64 -3.05 3.90
N SER A 49 -15.37 -3.29 2.62
CA SER A 49 -14.51 -4.37 2.21
C SER A 49 -13.48 -3.99 1.16
N ASN A 50 -12.41 -4.77 1.09
CA ASN A 50 -11.41 -4.75 0.02
C ASN A 50 -10.84 -3.34 -0.18
N LEU A 51 -10.04 -2.88 0.77
CA LEU A 51 -9.46 -1.54 0.75
C LEU A 51 -7.98 -1.62 1.10
N ILE A 52 -7.14 -0.89 0.37
CA ILE A 52 -5.72 -0.73 0.68
C ILE A 52 -5.47 0.72 1.09
N ILE A 53 -4.74 0.94 2.19
CA ILE A 53 -4.45 2.26 2.75
C ILE A 53 -2.93 2.47 2.79
N ASP A 54 -2.40 3.37 1.95
CA ASP A 54 -0.96 3.73 1.87
C ASP A 54 -0.54 4.68 3.01
N ASP A 55 -1.43 5.61 3.39
CA ASP A 55 -1.30 6.48 4.57
C ASP A 55 -2.68 6.72 5.19
N PRO A 56 -2.95 6.22 6.41
CA PRO A 56 -4.26 6.32 7.01
C PRO A 56 -4.63 7.69 7.58
N ALA A 57 -3.70 8.64 7.75
CA ALA A 57 -3.84 9.72 8.73
C ALA A 57 -4.27 9.15 10.11
N LYS A 58 -5.47 9.47 10.62
CA LYS A 58 -6.02 8.83 11.84
C LYS A 58 -6.63 7.44 11.61
N GLY A 59 -6.77 7.01 10.37
CA GLY A 59 -7.33 5.71 9.98
C GLY A 59 -8.84 5.75 9.75
N ILE A 60 -9.45 4.58 9.88
CA ILE A 60 -10.89 4.38 9.74
C ILE A 60 -11.53 4.61 11.12
N TRP A 61 -12.51 5.50 11.18
CA TRP A 61 -13.32 5.72 12.38
C TRP A 61 -14.70 5.10 12.20
N CYS A 62 -15.15 4.36 13.21
CA CYS A 62 -16.51 3.85 13.28
C CYS A 62 -17.28 4.59 14.36
N GLU A 63 -18.41 5.19 14.01
CA GLU A 63 -19.26 5.92 14.97
C GLU A 63 -20.00 4.99 15.94
N GLY A 64 -20.09 3.71 15.59
CA GLY A 64 -20.62 2.63 16.42
C GLY A 64 -20.03 1.27 16.01
N SER A 65 -20.84 0.22 15.96
CA SER A 65 -20.42 -1.09 15.44
C SER A 65 -20.14 -0.99 13.94
N CYS A 66 -19.05 -1.55 13.46
CA CYS A 66 -18.75 -1.62 12.03
C CYS A 66 -18.07 -2.94 11.66
N THR A 67 -18.20 -3.36 10.41
CA THR A 67 -17.50 -4.53 9.88
C THR A 67 -16.47 -4.12 8.84
N LEU A 68 -15.20 -4.45 9.10
CA LEU A 68 -14.09 -4.23 8.18
C LEU A 68 -13.65 -5.59 7.63
N THR A 69 -13.65 -5.78 6.31
CA THR A 69 -13.24 -7.06 5.69
C THR A 69 -12.18 -6.81 4.64
N ASN A 70 -11.05 -7.53 4.68
CA ASN A 70 -9.95 -7.36 3.71
C ASN A 70 -9.45 -5.91 3.61
N ILE A 71 -9.20 -5.28 4.75
CA ILE A 71 -8.61 -3.93 4.84
C ILE A 71 -7.11 -4.08 5.13
N PHE A 72 -6.27 -3.52 4.26
CA PHE A 72 -4.82 -3.61 4.36
C PHE A 72 -4.23 -2.23 4.60
N THR A 73 -3.45 -2.06 5.67
CA THR A 73 -2.68 -0.85 5.92
C THR A 73 -1.21 -1.08 5.65
N GLN A 74 -0.58 -0.09 5.03
CA GLN A 74 0.84 -0.07 4.71
C GLN A 74 1.70 0.51 5.85
N ALA A 75 1.08 1.03 6.91
CA ALA A 75 1.74 1.66 8.06
C ALA A 75 1.84 0.74 9.30
N GLY A 76 0.99 -0.27 9.44
CA GLY A 76 1.06 -1.23 10.55
C GLY A 76 2.28 -2.16 10.47
N ALA A 77 2.71 -2.71 11.60
CA ALA A 77 3.69 -3.80 11.62
C ALA A 77 3.07 -5.11 11.08
N GLY A 78 3.90 -6.00 10.54
CA GLY A 78 3.50 -7.38 10.25
C GLY A 78 3.66 -7.82 8.79
N LYS A 79 2.91 -8.86 8.44
CA LYS A 79 2.96 -9.54 7.15
C LYS A 79 1.67 -9.28 6.36
N THR A 80 1.78 -8.72 5.16
CA THR A 80 0.69 -8.59 4.19
C THR A 80 0.77 -9.75 3.19
N ILE A 81 -0.36 -10.38 2.88
CA ILE A 81 -0.48 -11.41 1.84
C ILE A 81 -1.45 -10.92 0.77
N ILE A 82 -0.98 -10.86 -0.48
CA ILE A 82 -1.74 -10.53 -1.68
C ILE A 82 -1.74 -11.78 -2.55
N GLN A 83 -2.90 -12.42 -2.72
CA GLN A 83 -3.00 -13.68 -3.45
C GLN A 83 -4.25 -13.70 -4.32
N ASN A 84 -4.14 -14.26 -5.54
CA ASN A 84 -5.25 -14.36 -6.49
C ASN A 84 -5.91 -13.00 -6.78
N PHE A 85 -5.10 -11.94 -6.77
CA PHE A 85 -5.56 -10.57 -6.85
C PHE A 85 -5.34 -10.01 -8.26
N CYS A 86 -6.17 -9.05 -8.68
CA CYS A 86 -5.90 -8.28 -9.87
C CYS A 86 -6.14 -6.80 -9.67
N ALA A 87 -5.32 -5.97 -10.31
CA ALA A 87 -5.49 -4.53 -10.32
C ALA A 87 -5.04 -3.93 -11.66
N GLU A 88 -5.62 -2.78 -11.98
CA GLU A 88 -5.22 -1.96 -13.13
C GLU A 88 -5.02 -0.49 -12.73
N HIS A 89 -4.27 0.27 -13.53
CA HIS A 89 -4.07 1.72 -13.36
C HIS A 89 -3.61 2.13 -11.94
N PHE A 90 -2.40 1.74 -11.55
CA PHE A 90 -1.87 2.00 -10.21
C PHE A 90 -0.49 2.64 -10.25
N SER A 91 -0.15 3.43 -9.25
CA SER A 91 1.27 3.82 -9.06
C SER A 91 2.04 2.68 -8.42
N LYS A 92 1.63 2.23 -7.24
CA LYS A 92 2.24 1.10 -6.53
C LYS A 92 1.14 0.15 -6.05
N VAL A 93 1.32 -1.16 -6.21
CA VAL A 93 0.34 -2.13 -5.68
C VAL A 93 0.47 -2.23 -4.15
N TRP A 94 1.70 -2.29 -3.64
CA TRP A 94 1.96 -2.28 -2.21
C TRP A 94 3.23 -1.49 -1.90
N ARG A 95 3.16 -0.59 -0.92
CA ARG A 95 4.30 0.19 -0.43
C ARG A 95 4.39 0.01 1.08
N SER A 96 5.58 -0.28 1.62
CA SER A 96 5.81 -0.16 3.07
C SER A 96 5.81 1.32 3.43
N CYS A 97 5.15 1.74 4.51
CA CYS A 97 5.13 3.15 4.86
C CYS A 97 6.55 3.70 5.06
N GLY A 98 6.91 4.70 4.27
CA GLY A 98 8.28 5.24 4.20
C GLY A 98 8.49 6.53 4.99
N GLU A 99 7.44 7.24 5.35
CA GLU A 99 7.53 8.55 5.99
C GLU A 99 6.32 8.81 6.88
N TYR A 100 6.49 9.67 7.89
CA TYR A 100 5.42 10.11 8.80
C TYR A 100 4.59 9.00 9.47
N CYS A 101 5.19 7.82 9.67
CA CYS A 101 4.60 6.72 10.42
C CYS A 101 5.62 6.12 11.39
N PHE A 102 5.11 5.42 12.40
CA PHE A 102 5.97 4.62 13.26
C PHE A 102 6.57 3.48 12.44
N GLN A 103 7.90 3.40 12.45
CA GLN A 103 8.63 2.50 11.56
C GLN A 103 8.78 1.11 12.18
N HIS A 104 8.57 0.10 11.33
CA HIS A 104 8.61 -1.31 11.67
C HIS A 104 9.24 -2.07 10.51
N THR A 105 9.79 -3.24 10.80
CA THR A 105 10.05 -4.24 9.75
C THR A 105 8.73 -4.81 9.26
N ARG A 106 8.51 -4.77 7.94
CA ARG A 106 7.30 -5.29 7.29
C ARG A 106 7.65 -6.38 6.29
N ARG A 107 6.69 -7.27 6.06
CA ARG A 107 6.79 -8.31 5.04
C ARG A 107 5.59 -8.27 4.11
N VAL A 108 5.83 -8.43 2.82
CA VAL A 108 4.76 -8.61 1.82
C VAL A 108 4.96 -9.92 1.07
N GLU A 109 3.88 -10.66 0.82
CA GLU A 109 3.88 -11.81 -0.06
C GLU A 109 2.85 -11.62 -1.16
N MET A 110 3.28 -11.69 -2.42
CA MET A 110 2.42 -11.49 -3.58
C MET A 110 2.46 -12.72 -4.48
N THR A 111 1.33 -13.41 -4.63
CA THR A 111 1.29 -14.67 -5.39
C THR A 111 0.07 -14.79 -6.29
N ASN A 112 0.20 -15.52 -7.40
CA ASN A 112 -0.92 -15.88 -8.29
C ASN A 112 -1.78 -14.67 -8.72
N SER A 113 -1.17 -13.50 -8.94
CA SER A 113 -1.89 -12.24 -9.12
C SER A 113 -1.64 -11.66 -10.51
N LYS A 114 -2.58 -10.88 -11.05
CA LYS A 114 -2.49 -10.30 -12.40
C LYS A 114 -2.60 -8.79 -12.37
N PHE A 115 -1.68 -8.09 -13.02
CA PHE A 115 -1.66 -6.62 -13.04
C PHE A 115 -1.67 -6.09 -14.46
N LYS A 116 -2.42 -5.01 -14.65
CA LYS A 116 -2.53 -4.30 -15.93
C LYS A 116 -2.11 -2.84 -15.74
N GLY A 117 -1.19 -2.36 -16.57
CA GLY A 117 -0.74 -0.99 -16.43
C GLY A 117 -1.65 0.03 -17.12
N PRO A 118 -1.23 1.30 -17.19
CA PRO A 118 0.05 1.83 -16.72
C PRO A 118 0.26 1.63 -15.21
N GLY A 119 1.50 1.33 -14.83
CA GLY A 119 1.89 1.40 -13.43
C GLY A 119 3.38 1.59 -13.18
N LEU A 120 3.73 2.08 -11.99
CA LEU A 120 5.13 2.38 -11.65
C LEU A 120 5.84 1.18 -11.03
N SER A 121 5.34 0.64 -9.91
CA SER A 121 5.96 -0.52 -9.26
C SER A 121 4.93 -1.49 -8.69
N LEU A 122 5.23 -2.78 -8.61
CA LEU A 122 4.40 -3.69 -7.82
C LEU A 122 4.62 -3.48 -6.32
N ILE A 123 5.89 -3.51 -5.87
CA ILE A 123 6.24 -3.47 -4.45
C ILE A 123 7.23 -2.33 -4.16
N GLY A 124 7.06 -1.64 -3.02
CA GLY A 124 8.02 -0.67 -2.49
C GLY A 124 8.42 -1.01 -1.05
N LEU A 125 9.71 -1.13 -0.76
CA LEU A 125 10.22 -1.59 0.55
C LEU A 125 11.23 -0.59 1.14
N ASN A 126 11.31 -0.52 2.47
CA ASN A 126 12.35 0.25 3.16
C ASN A 126 13.54 -0.65 3.50
N SER A 127 14.68 -0.40 2.84
CA SER A 127 15.90 -1.20 2.99
C SER A 127 16.47 -1.12 4.40
N ASN A 128 16.48 0.09 4.98
CA ASN A 128 17.00 0.42 6.30
C ASN A 128 16.13 -0.08 7.46
N PHE A 129 14.88 -0.46 7.20
CA PHE A 129 14.02 -1.14 8.19
C PHE A 129 13.94 -2.66 7.97
N HIS A 130 14.77 -3.17 7.07
CA HIS A 130 14.90 -4.60 6.76
C HIS A 130 13.59 -5.22 6.28
N ASP A 131 12.77 -4.45 5.55
CA ASP A 131 11.54 -4.97 4.97
C ASP A 131 11.86 -6.14 4.03
N THR A 132 10.96 -7.12 3.96
CA THR A 132 11.16 -8.32 3.15
C THR A 132 9.98 -8.57 2.21
N MET A 133 10.23 -9.29 1.12
CA MET A 133 9.18 -9.72 0.21
C MET A 133 9.31 -11.18 -0.22
N TYR A 134 8.19 -11.72 -0.66
CA TYR A 134 8.12 -12.90 -1.51
C TYR A 134 7.18 -12.61 -2.67
N ILE A 135 7.61 -12.83 -3.90
CA ILE A 135 6.75 -12.69 -5.08
C ILE A 135 6.93 -13.92 -5.96
N ASN A 136 5.83 -14.49 -6.45
CA ASN A 136 5.87 -15.63 -7.34
C ASN A 136 4.58 -15.75 -8.14
N ASN A 137 4.67 -16.22 -9.40
CA ASN A 137 3.53 -16.38 -10.28
C ASN A 137 2.69 -15.09 -10.42
N VAL A 138 3.35 -13.97 -10.68
CA VAL A 138 2.69 -12.68 -10.95
C VAL A 138 2.72 -12.37 -12.44
N LYS A 139 1.56 -12.02 -12.97
CA LYS A 139 1.30 -11.92 -14.41
C LYS A 139 1.04 -10.48 -14.81
N LEU A 140 1.77 -9.96 -15.79
CA LEU A 140 1.59 -8.61 -16.33
C LEU A 140 0.87 -8.67 -17.67
N ASP A 141 -0.15 -7.85 -17.85
CA ASP A 141 -0.98 -7.88 -19.06
C ASP A 141 -0.24 -7.26 -20.27
N PRO A 142 0.02 -8.03 -21.35
CA PRO A 142 0.75 -7.53 -22.52
C PRO A 142 -0.02 -6.49 -23.35
N SER A 143 -1.34 -6.39 -23.16
CA SER A 143 -2.20 -5.47 -23.91
C SER A 143 -2.27 -4.07 -23.28
N SER A 144 -1.51 -3.82 -22.21
CA SER A 144 -1.55 -2.57 -21.45
C SER A 144 -0.24 -1.80 -21.51
N PRO A 145 -0.27 -0.47 -21.22
CA PRO A 145 0.96 0.26 -20.95
C PRO A 145 1.75 -0.44 -19.84
N GLY A 146 3.07 -0.54 -19.98
CA GLY A 146 3.89 -1.38 -19.10
C GLY A 146 3.86 -0.97 -17.63
N ILE A 147 4.34 -1.88 -16.78
CA ILE A 147 4.63 -1.62 -15.37
C ILE A 147 6.14 -1.49 -15.25
N SER A 148 6.64 -0.33 -14.78
CA SER A 148 8.07 -0.01 -14.88
C SER A 148 8.95 -0.90 -14.00
N PHE A 149 8.50 -1.25 -12.80
CA PHE A 149 9.31 -1.96 -11.80
C PHE A 149 8.55 -3.09 -11.11
N GLY A 150 9.26 -4.19 -10.84
CA GLY A 150 8.77 -5.24 -9.95
C GLY A 150 8.92 -4.83 -8.49
N CYS A 151 10.03 -4.17 -8.17
CA CYS A 151 10.29 -3.67 -6.82
C CYS A 151 11.16 -2.41 -6.82
N GLN A 152 10.86 -1.48 -5.90
CA GLN A 152 11.67 -0.30 -5.60
C GLN A 152 12.08 -0.29 -4.11
N GLN A 153 13.32 0.08 -3.82
CA GLN A 153 13.82 0.24 -2.45
C GLN A 153 13.95 1.70 -2.07
N TYR A 154 13.68 1.99 -0.80
CA TYR A 154 13.74 3.34 -0.23
C TYR A 154 14.47 3.34 1.11
N LEU A 155 14.97 4.51 1.51
CA LEU A 155 15.26 4.81 2.91
C LEU A 155 13.99 5.36 3.56
N GLY A 156 13.37 4.57 4.42
CA GLY A 156 12.27 5.05 5.25
C GLY A 156 12.78 5.97 6.37
N THR A 157 11.95 6.90 6.82
CA THR A 157 12.22 7.75 7.99
C THR A 157 10.97 7.86 8.87
N GLN A 158 11.13 8.35 10.11
CA GLN A 158 9.97 8.73 10.94
C GLN A 158 9.40 10.12 10.57
N GLY A 159 10.16 10.92 9.82
CA GLY A 159 9.76 12.25 9.35
C GLY A 159 9.55 12.25 7.84
N ALA A 160 10.01 13.29 7.15
CA ALA A 160 10.06 13.32 5.69
C ALA A 160 11.12 12.33 5.17
N ALA A 161 10.80 11.60 4.11
CA ALA A 161 11.78 10.76 3.41
C ALA A 161 12.12 11.33 2.03
N SER A 162 13.21 10.85 1.44
CA SER A 162 13.43 11.03 0.00
C SER A 162 12.37 10.23 -0.75
N SER A 163 11.65 10.89 -1.67
CA SER A 163 10.72 10.22 -2.58
C SER A 163 11.42 9.40 -3.67
N ASN A 164 12.74 9.56 -3.81
CA ASN A 164 13.53 8.83 -4.78
C ASN A 164 13.95 7.47 -4.23
N PRO A 165 13.75 6.39 -5.00
CA PRO A 165 14.25 5.07 -4.62
C PRO A 165 15.78 5.03 -4.67
N GLU A 166 16.38 4.24 -3.78
CA GLU A 166 17.82 3.96 -3.78
C GLU A 166 18.21 2.92 -4.82
N SER A 167 17.28 2.01 -5.13
CA SER A 167 17.46 0.99 -6.15
C SER A 167 16.12 0.50 -6.67
N GLU A 168 16.14 -0.03 -7.89
CA GLU A 168 14.96 -0.45 -8.62
C GLU A 168 15.29 -1.78 -9.33
N CYS A 169 14.28 -2.64 -9.46
CA CYS A 169 14.38 -3.88 -10.20
C CYS A 169 13.24 -3.99 -11.22
N LEU A 170 13.60 -4.35 -12.46
CA LEU A 170 12.62 -4.57 -13.52
C LEU A 170 11.81 -5.85 -13.27
N PRO A 171 10.54 -5.91 -13.69
CA PRO A 171 9.68 -7.03 -13.34
C PRO A 171 10.22 -8.40 -13.80
N GLU A 172 10.68 -8.52 -15.05
CA GLU A 172 11.02 -9.81 -15.67
C GLU A 172 12.46 -10.27 -15.40
N GLU A 173 13.21 -9.56 -14.56
CA GLU A 173 14.62 -9.85 -14.24
C GLU A 173 14.79 -10.59 -12.91
N GLU A 174 15.99 -11.10 -12.66
CA GLU A 174 16.39 -11.53 -11.31
C GLU A 174 16.75 -10.27 -10.49
N CYS A 175 16.18 -10.14 -9.29
CA CYS A 175 16.49 -9.06 -8.37
C CYS A 175 17.12 -9.64 -7.10
N SER A 176 18.36 -9.24 -6.81
CA SER A 176 19.12 -9.72 -5.65
C SER A 176 19.61 -8.56 -4.78
N LYS A 177 18.71 -7.63 -4.47
CA LYS A 177 18.99 -6.50 -3.58
C LYS A 177 18.61 -6.87 -2.13
N SER A 178 18.88 -5.97 -1.18
CA SER A 178 18.65 -6.24 0.26
C SER A 178 17.19 -6.60 0.60
N SER A 179 16.25 -5.71 0.32
CA SER A 179 14.81 -5.93 0.57
C SER A 179 14.07 -6.44 -0.66
N CYS A 180 14.33 -5.85 -1.82
CA CYS A 180 13.85 -6.35 -3.11
C CYS A 180 14.63 -7.59 -3.51
N ASN A 181 14.02 -8.76 -3.40
CA ASN A 181 14.64 -10.02 -3.76
C ASN A 181 13.60 -10.95 -4.41
N TYR A 182 13.83 -11.32 -5.67
CA TYR A 182 12.99 -12.26 -6.39
C TYR A 182 13.71 -12.87 -7.59
N LYS A 183 13.28 -14.08 -7.95
CA LYS A 183 13.87 -14.85 -9.05
C LYS A 183 13.32 -14.42 -10.40
N LYS A 184 14.12 -14.55 -11.46
CA LYS A 184 13.64 -14.44 -12.83
C LYS A 184 12.45 -15.39 -13.04
N GLY A 185 11.39 -14.89 -13.68
CA GLY A 185 10.14 -15.64 -13.89
C GLY A 185 9.15 -15.62 -12.72
N SER A 186 9.50 -14.99 -11.59
CA SER A 186 8.53 -14.74 -10.50
C SER A 186 7.44 -13.75 -10.94
N ILE A 187 7.82 -12.81 -11.82
CA ILE A 187 6.94 -11.87 -12.51
C ILE A 187 7.19 -12.05 -14.01
N PHE A 188 6.12 -12.16 -14.80
CA PHE A 188 6.22 -12.38 -16.24
C PHE A 188 5.06 -11.73 -16.98
N VAL A 189 5.31 -11.34 -18.23
CA VAL A 189 4.25 -10.91 -19.14
C VAL A 189 3.53 -12.14 -19.69
N GLY A 190 2.20 -12.14 -19.69
CA GLY A 190 1.43 -13.21 -20.35
C GLY A 190 -0.07 -13.10 -20.19
#